data_AF-A0A3N7E1M9-F1
#
_entry.id   AF-A0A3N7E1M9-F1
#
_cell.length_a   1.000
_cell.length_b   1.000
_cell.length_c   1.000
_cell.angle_alpha   90.00
_cell.angle_beta   90.00
_cell.angle_gamma   90.00
#
_symmetry.space_group_name_H-M   'P 1'
#
loop_
_entity.id
_entity.type
_entity.pdbx_description
1 polymer ?
#
loop_
_entity_poly.entity_id
_entity_poly.type
_entity_poly.pdbx_seq_one_letter_code
_entity_poly.pdbx_strand_id
1 'polypeptide(L)' 'MNIRELRDEELIAEAREWRQRALRGERDARGMAHELEREVRRRFGAPRNDMPQPLPKVSLLAELPRTQQPRWKPW' A
#
# COMPACT_ATOMS: atom_id res chain seq x y z
N MET A 1 5.01 18.52 11.11
CA MET A 1 5.61 17.50 12.00
C MET A 1 6.58 16.67 11.17
N ASN A 2 7.85 16.54 11.58
CA ASN A 2 8.82 15.74 10.82
C ASN A 2 8.66 14.26 11.17
N ILE A 3 7.90 13.55 10.33
CA ILE A 3 7.62 12.11 10.45
C ILE A 3 8.91 11.27 10.51
N ARG A 4 10.01 11.80 9.95
CA ARG A 4 11.33 11.13 9.90
C ARG A 4 12.17 11.30 11.16
N GLU A 5 11.84 12.22 12.06
CA GLU A 5 12.60 12.48 13.29
C GLU A 5 11.96 11.85 14.52
N LEU A 6 10.71 11.37 14.39
CA LEU A 6 10.00 10.67 15.45
C LEU A 6 10.69 9.38 15.83
N ARG A 7 10.68 9.07 17.13
CA ARG A 7 11.09 7.74 17.61
C ARG A 7 10.09 6.70 17.13
N ASP A 8 10.58 5.49 17.05
CA ASP A 8 9.88 4.33 16.54
C ASP A 8 8.56 4.03 17.27
N GLU A 9 8.55 4.18 18.60
CA GLU A 9 7.35 4.01 19.43
C GLU A 9 6.32 5.12 19.20
N GLU A 10 6.78 6.37 19.09
CA GLU A 10 5.95 7.55 18.85
C GLU A 10 5.32 7.48 17.45
N LEU A 11 6.09 7.03 16.46
CA LEU A 11 5.62 6.81 15.09
C LEU A 11 4.48 5.80 15.00
N ILE A 12 4.57 4.68 15.74
CA ILE A 12 3.51 3.66 15.79
C ILE A 12 2.27 4.19 16.51
N ALA A 13 2.45 4.93 17.60
CA ALA A 13 1.35 5.52 18.36
C ALA A 13 0.56 6.51 17.49
N GLU A 14 1.26 7.43 16.82
CA GLU A 14 0.64 8.40 15.93
C GLU A 14 -0.05 7.74 14.74
N ALA A 15 0.57 6.75 14.11
CA ALA A 15 -0.04 6.02 13.00
C ALA A 15 -1.41 5.43 13.41
N ARG A 16 -1.48 4.85 14.62
CA ARG A 16 -2.74 4.29 15.16
C ARG A 16 -3.78 5.37 15.44
N GLU A 17 -3.36 6.50 16.01
CA GLU A 17 -4.26 7.61 16.31
C GLU A 17 -4.86 8.22 15.05
N TRP A 18 -4.03 8.51 14.05
CA TRP A 18 -4.48 9.03 12.76
C TRP A 18 -5.35 8.04 12.00
N ARG A 19 -5.07 6.74 12.11
CA ARG A 19 -5.94 5.69 11.56
C ARG A 19 -7.32 5.68 12.22
N GLN A 20 -7.40 5.83 13.54
CA GLN A 20 -8.69 5.94 14.25
C GLN A 20 -9.46 7.19 13.81
N ARG A 21 -8.79 8.33 13.65
CA ARG A 21 -9.40 9.57 13.13
C ARG A 21 -9.90 9.41 11.69
N ALA A 22 -9.12 8.77 10.82
CA ALA A 22 -9.52 8.45 9.46
C ALA A 22 -10.75 7.51 9.38
N LEU A 23 -10.86 6.57 10.32
CA LEU A 23 -12.03 5.69 10.45
C LEU A 23 -13.27 6.42 10.95
N ARG A 24 -13.11 7.48 11.76
CA ARG A 24 -14.20 8.36 12.18
C ARG A 24 -14.73 9.25 11.04
N GLY A 25 -14.05 9.28 9.90
CA GLY A 25 -14.48 10.02 8.72
C GLY A 25 -13.78 11.37 8.52
N GLU A 26 -12.74 11.68 9.28
CA GLU A 26 -11.90 12.85 8.99
C GLU A 26 -11.16 12.64 7.66
N ARG A 27 -11.46 13.50 6.69
CA ARG A 27 -10.96 13.38 5.32
C ARG A 27 -9.45 13.63 5.24
N ASP A 28 -8.96 14.59 6.01
CA ASP A 28 -7.54 14.98 6.03
C ASP A 28 -6.68 14.02 6.87
N ALA A 29 -7.31 13.28 7.79
CA ALA A 29 -6.64 12.28 8.61
C ALA A 29 -6.15 11.07 7.80
N ARG A 30 -6.80 10.76 6.66
CA ARG A 30 -6.38 9.64 5.78
C ARG A 30 -5.00 9.86 5.18
N GLY A 31 -4.68 11.09 4.77
CA GLY A 31 -3.37 11.42 4.21
C GLY A 31 -2.27 11.27 5.25
N MET A 32 -2.49 11.84 6.44
CA MET A 32 -1.56 11.75 7.56
C MET A 32 -1.37 10.31 8.04
N ALA A 33 -2.45 9.54 8.18
CA ALA A 33 -2.37 8.12 8.54
C ALA A 33 -1.54 7.33 7.54
N HIS A 34 -1.74 7.57 6.24
CA HIS A 34 -1.00 6.87 5.20
C HIS A 34 0.50 7.20 5.23
N GLU A 35 0.87 8.46 5.45
CA GLU A 35 2.28 8.87 5.48
C GLU A 35 3.03 8.28 6.68
N LEU A 36 2.38 8.26 7.85
CA LEU A 36 2.91 7.61 9.06
C LEU A 36 3.04 6.10 8.87
N GLU A 37 2.01 5.42 8.35
CA GLU A 37 2.07 3.98 8.07
C GLU A 37 3.15 3.63 7.04
N ARG A 38 3.41 4.52 6.07
CA ARG A 38 4.46 4.32 5.07
C ARG A 38 5.84 4.39 5.71
N GLU A 39 6.07 5.32 6.63
CA GLU A 39 7.33 5.42 7.37
C GLU A 39 7.50 4.25 8.36
N VAL A 40 6.44 3.81 9.04
CA VAL A 40 6.46 2.58 9.87
C VAL A 40 6.86 1.38 9.01
N ARG A 41 6.23 1.19 7.85
CA ARG A 41 6.61 0.10 6.93
C ARG A 41 8.04 0.21 6.43
N ARG A 42 8.55 1.42 6.21
CA ARG A 42 9.93 1.67 5.79
C ARG A 42 10.94 1.26 6.86
N ARG A 43 10.67 1.58 8.13
CA ARG A 43 11.58 1.32 9.26
C ARG A 43 11.50 -0.11 9.77
N PHE A 44 10.29 -0.67 9.88
CA PHE A 44 10.05 -1.98 10.50
C PHE A 44 9.68 -3.09 9.52
N GLY A 45 9.15 -2.75 8.33
CA GLY A 45 8.53 -3.72 7.41
C GLY A 45 9.35 -4.08 6.18
N ALA A 46 10.48 -3.41 5.94
CA ALA A 46 11.34 -3.71 4.80
C ALA A 46 12.66 -4.33 5.29
N PRO A 47 12.92 -5.63 5.06
CA PRO A 47 14.29 -6.02 4.74
C PRO A 47 14.71 -5.14 3.55
N ARG A 48 15.86 -4.47 3.63
CA ARG A 48 16.45 -3.68 2.52
C ARG A 48 16.25 -4.44 1.22
N ASN A 49 15.24 -4.05 0.45
CA ASN A 49 14.94 -4.65 -0.83
C ASN A 49 15.85 -3.99 -1.87
N ASP A 50 17.16 -4.05 -1.60
CA ASP A 50 18.22 -3.77 -2.57
C ASP A 50 18.36 -4.94 -3.56
N MET A 51 17.63 -6.04 -3.34
CA MET A 51 17.46 -7.12 -4.31
C MET A 51 16.12 -6.97 -5.04
N PRO A 52 16.08 -6.93 -6.39
CA PRO A 52 14.84 -7.16 -7.09
C PRO A 52 14.37 -8.58 -6.73
N GLN A 53 13.38 -8.71 -5.86
CA GLN A 53 12.73 -10.00 -5.66
C GLN A 53 12.12 -10.39 -7.01
N PRO A 54 12.58 -11.46 -7.66
CA PRO A 54 11.95 -11.92 -8.87
C PRO A 54 10.51 -12.25 -8.48
N LEU A 55 9.55 -11.48 -9.00
CA LEU A 55 8.14 -11.81 -8.88
C LEU A 55 8.01 -13.30 -9.25
N PRO A 56 7.28 -14.11 -8.46
CA PRO A 56 7.04 -15.49 -8.83
C PRO A 56 6.48 -15.48 -10.25
N LYS A 57 7.16 -16.16 -11.17
CA LYS A 57 6.76 -16.25 -12.56
C LYS A 57 5.37 -16.87 -12.57
N VAL A 58 4.37 -16.01 -12.69
CA VAL A 58 2.97 -16.43 -12.78
C VAL A 58 2.85 -17.27 -14.03
N SER A 59 2.82 -18.60 -13.85
CA SER A 59 2.34 -19.50 -14.88
C SER A 59 0.89 -19.13 -15.09
N LEU A 60 0.56 -18.58 -16.27
CA LEU A 60 -0.83 -18.36 -16.68
C LEU A 60 -1.59 -19.67 -16.45
N LEU A 61 -2.43 -19.69 -15.41
CA LEU A 61 -3.25 -20.86 -15.09
C LEU A 61 -4.32 -20.93 -16.19
N ALA A 62 -4.02 -21.77 -17.18
CA ALA A 62 -4.73 -21.92 -18.44
C ALA A 62 -4.58 -20.72 -19.40
N GLU A 63 -4.03 -20.99 -20.58
CA GLU A 63 -4.47 -20.27 -21.77
C GLU A 63 -5.97 -20.55 -21.92
N LEU A 64 -6.80 -19.60 -21.46
CA LEU A 64 -8.17 -19.52 -21.95
C LEU A 64 -8.06 -19.49 -23.48
N PRO A 65 -8.70 -20.42 -24.22
CA PRO A 65 -8.72 -20.33 -25.67
C PRO A 65 -9.18 -18.92 -25.99
N ARG A 66 -8.36 -18.19 -26.76
CA ARG A 66 -8.68 -16.85 -27.25
C ARG A 66 -9.90 -16.98 -28.15
N THR A 67 -11.07 -17.12 -27.55
CA THR A 67 -12.34 -16.98 -28.25
C THR A 67 -12.31 -15.57 -28.78
N GLN A 68 -12.53 -15.50 -30.08
CA GLN A 68 -12.40 -14.32 -30.91
C GLN A 68 -13.05 -13.13 -30.22
N GLN A 69 -12.30 -12.02 -30.24
CA GLN A 69 -12.61 -10.75 -29.58
C GLN A 69 -14.13 -10.45 -29.56
N PRO A 70 -14.71 -10.03 -28.42
CA PRO A 70 -16.04 -9.46 -28.43
C PRO A 70 -15.96 -8.17 -29.24
N ARG A 71 -16.54 -8.21 -30.44
CA ARG A 71 -16.72 -7.05 -31.30
C ARG A 71 -17.77 -6.16 -30.62
N TRP A 72 -17.32 -5.28 -29.73
CA TRP A 72 -18.18 -4.24 -29.14
C TRP A 72 -18.83 -3.49 -30.31
N LYS A 73 -20.14 -3.65 -30.45
CA LYS A 73 -20.98 -2.87 -31.37
C LYS A 73 -21.54 -1.71 -30.54
N PRO A 74 -21.23 -0.45 -30.86
CA PRO A 74 -21.84 0.69 -30.20
C PRO A 74 -23.21 0.90 -30.83
N TRP A 75 -24.23 0.32 -30.21
CA TRP A 75 -25.61 0.80 -30.28
C TRP A 75 -26.34 0.43 -29.00
#